data_AF-X6ETP8-F1
#
_entry.id   AF-X6ETP8-F1
#
_cell.length_a   1.000
_cell.length_b   1.000
_cell.length_c   1.000
_cell.angle_alpha   90.00
_cell.angle_beta   90.00
_cell.angle_gamma   90.00
#
_symmetry.space_group_name_H-M   'P 1'
#
loop_
_entity.id
_entity.type
_entity.pdbx_description
1 polymer ?
#
loop_
_entity_poly.entity_id
_entity_poly.type
_entity_poly.pdbx_seq_one_letter_code
_entity_poly.pdbx_strand_id
1 'polypeptide(L)' 'MGGFALARVTSNSLDVVLGEAGDDHGDVIFTNAFSKSLKT' A
#
# COMPACT_ATOMS: atom_id res chain seq x y z
N MET A 1 2.01 -5.17 16.74
CA MET A 1 1.21 -5.11 15.51
C MET A 1 2.13 -4.70 14.38
N GLY A 2 2.27 -5.54 13.35
CA GLY A 2 3.21 -5.29 12.24
C GLY A 2 2.53 -4.53 11.10
N GLY A 3 3.31 -3.74 10.37
CA GLY A 3 2.86 -3.05 9.15
C GLY A 3 3.33 -3.76 7.88
N PHE A 4 2.65 -3.50 6.77
CA PHE A 4 3.03 -3.94 5.43
C PHE A 4 2.74 -2.85 4.40
N ALA A 5 3.30 -3.02 3.21
CA ALA A 5 2.98 -2.19 2.06
C ALA A 5 2.52 -3.08 0.91
N LEU A 6 1.46 -2.67 0.21
CA LEU A 6 1.04 -3.27 -1.04
C LEU A 6 1.48 -2.37 -2.19
N ALA A 7 2.33 -2.90 -3.06
CA ALA A 7 2.80 -2.20 -4.25
C ALA A 7 2.22 -2.85 -5.51
N ARG A 8 1.53 -2.06 -6.34
CA ARG A 8 1.18 -2.42 -7.70
C ARG A 8 2.13 -1.71 -8.66
N VAL A 9 2.88 -2.50 -9.41
CA VAL A 9 3.79 -2.01 -10.45
C VAL A 9 3.21 -2.35 -11.81
N THR A 10 3.08 -1.35 -12.67
CA THR A 10 2.76 -1.52 -14.08
C THR A 10 3.90 -0.98 -14.95
N SER A 11 3.80 -1.09 -16.27
CA SER A 11 4.78 -0.48 -17.17
C SER A 11 4.86 1.05 -17.03
N ASN A 12 3.79 1.69 -16.52
CA ASN A 12 3.63 3.15 -16.59
C ASN A 12 3.39 3.80 -15.22
N SER A 13 3.14 3.01 -14.17
CA SER A 13 2.80 3.52 -12.84
C SER A 13 3.31 2.62 -11.72
N LEU A 14 3.61 3.26 -10.59
CA LEU A 14 3.79 2.63 -9.30
C LEU A 14 2.70 3.17 -8.37
N ASP A 15 1.87 2.27 -7.85
CA ASP A 15 0.87 2.58 -6.82
C ASP A 15 1.25 1.85 -5.54
N VAL A 16 1.24 2.56 -4.40
CA VAL A 16 1.58 1.99 -3.10
C VAL A 16 0.54 2.39 -2.07
N VAL A 17 0.15 1.42 -1.25
CA VAL A 17 -0.68 1.62 -0.06
C VAL A 17 0.04 1.06 1.16
N LEU A 18 0.01 1.79 2.27
CA LEU A 18 0.49 1.33 3.58
C LEU A 18 -0.68 0.72 4.35
N GLY A 19 -0.47 -0.49 4.87
CA GLY A 19 -1.43 -1.24 5.68
C GLY A 19 -0.83 -1.59 7.03
N GLU A 20 -1.61 -1.44 8.08
CA GLU A 20 -1.26 -1.87 9.42
C GLU A 20 -2.20 -3.00 9.83
N ALA A 21 -1.65 -4.06 10.44
CA ALA A 21 -2.49 -5.05 11.10
C ALA A 21 -3.25 -4.34 12.23
N GLY A 22 -4.57 -4.31 12.09
CA GLY A 22 -5.50 -3.73 13.06
C GLY A 22 -5.72 -4.68 14.23
N ASP A 23 -6.99 -4.86 14.61
CA ASP A 23 -7.40 -5.68 15.75
C ASP A 23 -7.13 -7.18 15.56
N ASP A 24 -7.30 -7.95 16.63
CA ASP A 24 -6.99 -9.38 16.74
C ASP A 24 -7.86 -10.29 15.83
N HIS A 25 -8.77 -9.71 15.05
CA HIS A 25 -9.66 -10.40 14.12
C HIS A 25 -9.15 -10.43 12.66
N GLY A 26 -7.92 -9.96 12.42
CA GLY A 26 -7.33 -9.92 11.08
C GLY A 26 -7.71 -8.68 10.28
N ASP A 27 -8.10 -7.61 10.98
CA ASP A 27 -8.40 -6.34 10.36
C ASP A 27 -7.15 -5.71 9.76
N VAL A 28 -7.33 -4.95 8.69
CA VAL A 28 -6.28 -4.15 8.05
C VAL A 28 -6.74 -2.71 7.99
N ILE A 29 -5.93 -1.81 8.54
CA ILE A 29 -6.17 -0.37 8.44
C ILE A 29 -5.23 0.19 7.39
N PHE A 30 -5.79 0.84 6.37
CA PHE A 30 -5.02 1.55 5.36
C PHE A 30 -4.86 3.02 5.73
N THR A 31 -3.62 3.51 5.79
CA THR A 31 -3.29 4.85 6.33
C THR A 31 -2.88 5.83 5.24
N ASN A 32 -1.98 5.40 4.34
CA ASN A 32 -1.44 6.25 3.29
C ASN A 32 -1.53 5.54 1.94
N ALA A 33 -1.82 6.33 0.91
CA ALA A 33 -1.77 5.89 -0.47
C ALA A 33 -1.01 6.92 -1.30
N PHE A 34 -0.13 6.46 -2.19
CA PHE A 34 0.49 7.31 -3.19
C PHE A 34 0.58 6.61 -4.53
N SER A 35 0.51 7.40 -5.59
CA SER A 35 0.68 6.95 -6.97
C SER A 35 1.76 7.80 -7.64
N LYS A 36 2.63 7.15 -8.41
CA LYS A 36 3.69 7.80 -9.19
C LYS A 36 3.63 7.34 -10.64
N SER A 37 3.54 8.30 -11.55
CA SER A 37 3.77 8.06 -12.98
C SER A 37 5.24 7.72 -13.20
N LEU A 38 5.49 6.66 -13.98
CA LEU A 38 6.83 6.22 -14.38
C LEU A 38 7.21 6.70 -15.78
N LYS A 39 6.38 7.55 -16.39
CA LYS A 39 6.72 8.20 -17.66
C LYS A 39 7.94 9.10 -17.48
N THR A 40 8.91 8.92 -18.37
CA THR A 40 10.14 9.70 -18.48
C THR A 40 9.91 11.02 -19.20
#